data_AF-A0A926VZ03-F1
#
_entry.id   AF-A0A926VZ03-F1
#
_cell.length_a   1.000
_cell.length_b   1.000
_cell.length_c   1.000
_cell.angle_alpha   90.00
_cell.angle_beta   90.00
_cell.angle_gamma   90.00
#
_symmetry.space_group_name_H-M   'P 1'
#
loop_
_entity.id
_entity.type
_entity.pdbx_description
1 polymer ?
#
loop_
_entity_poly.entity_id
_entity_poly.type
_entity_poly.pdbx_seq_one_letter_code
_entity_poly.pdbx_strand_id
1 'polypeptide(L)'
;MLLVENSVSGVEVKAVDEGESSAAPVTSAEKWSHEAIVARSNARPERMQKLKVAANSGQNPGFDFLQECWNDDPALQIVIKKLLAKFPQWGIACVDGVLVDWEG
;
A
#
# COMPACT_ATOMS: atom_id res chain seq x y z
N MET A 1 7.66 39.01 -0.87
CA MET A 1 7.75 37.80 -0.01
C MET A 1 9.14 37.22 -0.24
N LEU A 2 9.94 37.15 0.82
CA LEU A 2 11.37 36.84 0.83
C LEU A 2 11.61 35.32 0.73
N LEU A 3 12.56 34.92 -0.15
CA LEU A 3 13.54 33.81 -0.10
C LEU A 3 13.01 32.36 0.11
N VAL A 4 13.57 31.26 -0.41
CA VAL A 4 14.91 30.95 -0.91
C VAL A 4 14.88 29.57 -1.60
N GLU A 5 15.54 29.51 -2.75
CA GLU A 5 16.33 28.43 -3.36
C GLU A 5 16.58 27.16 -2.52
N ASN A 6 16.36 25.97 -3.11
CA ASN A 6 17.20 24.81 -2.80
C ASN A 6 17.44 24.00 -4.07
N SER A 7 18.52 24.36 -4.75
CA SER A 7 19.18 23.56 -5.76
C SER A 7 19.92 22.41 -5.08
N VAL A 8 19.59 21.15 -5.41
CA VAL A 8 20.47 20.02 -5.10
C VAL A 8 21.22 19.60 -6.36
N SER A 9 22.54 19.80 -6.26
CA SER A 9 23.55 19.54 -7.29
C SER A 9 23.80 18.05 -7.45
N GLY A 10 24.14 17.65 -8.68
CA GLY A 10 24.19 16.27 -9.12
C GLY A 10 25.25 15.37 -8.49
N VAL A 11 25.03 14.08 -8.66
CA VAL A 11 26.07 13.05 -8.73
C VAL A 11 25.63 12.07 -9.82
N GLU A 12 26.43 12.00 -10.87
CA GLU A 12 26.34 10.96 -11.89
C GLU A 12 26.77 9.64 -11.24
N VAL A 13 25.86 8.66 -11.19
CA VAL A 13 26.22 7.27 -10.87
C VAL A 13 26.13 6.45 -12.15
N LYS A 14 27.30 6.29 -12.74
CA LYS A 14 27.71 5.32 -13.75
C LYS A 14 26.96 3.99 -13.66
N ALA A 15 26.44 3.55 -14.81
CA ALA A 15 25.80 2.27 -15.02
C ALA A 15 26.77 1.07 -14.91
N VAL A 16 26.27 -0.01 -14.31
CA VAL A 16 26.59 -1.45 -14.52
C VAL A 16 25.44 -2.18 -13.78
N ASP A 17 24.44 -2.71 -14.50
CA ASP A 17 24.33 -4.10 -14.98
C ASP A 17 24.12 -5.07 -13.78
N GLU A 18 23.12 -5.93 -13.66
CA GLU A 18 22.22 -6.60 -14.60
C GLU A 18 21.07 -7.22 -13.76
N GLY A 19 19.87 -7.36 -14.32
CA GLY A 19 18.88 -8.35 -13.89
C GLY A 19 18.04 -8.05 -12.63
N GLU A 20 16.76 -7.72 -12.81
CA GLU A 20 15.63 -8.64 -12.52
C GLU A 20 14.31 -7.83 -12.39
N SER A 21 13.40 -8.09 -13.32
CA SER A 21 12.00 -7.61 -13.38
C SER A 21 11.73 -6.10 -13.16
N SER A 22 12.09 -5.28 -14.15
CA SER A 22 11.65 -3.88 -14.20
C SER A 22 10.22 -3.81 -14.74
N ALA A 23 9.22 -3.93 -13.86
CA ALA A 23 7.96 -3.27 -14.11
C ALA A 23 8.25 -1.76 -14.02
N ALA A 24 8.05 -1.03 -15.13
CA ALA A 24 8.27 0.41 -15.16
C ALA A 24 7.56 1.07 -13.97
N PRO A 25 8.21 2.00 -13.24
CA PRO A 25 7.58 2.68 -12.12
C PRO A 25 6.35 3.41 -12.68
N VAL A 26 5.16 2.90 -12.34
CA VAL A 26 3.90 3.54 -12.68
C VAL A 26 3.98 4.96 -12.17
N THR A 27 3.87 5.93 -13.06
CA THR A 27 3.98 7.32 -12.63
C THR A 27 2.85 7.60 -11.64
N SER A 28 3.10 8.47 -10.65
CA SER A 28 2.05 8.84 -9.69
C SER A 28 0.80 9.35 -10.41
N ALA A 29 0.95 9.99 -11.56
CA ALA A 29 -0.15 10.39 -12.43
C ALA A 29 -1.00 9.21 -12.94
N GLU A 30 -0.38 8.11 -13.38
CA GLU A 30 -1.10 6.91 -13.85
C GLU A 30 -1.84 6.19 -12.71
N LYS A 31 -1.22 6.09 -11.52
CA LYS A 31 -1.84 5.47 -10.34
C LYS A 31 -3.10 6.21 -9.87
N TRP A 32 -3.13 7.52 -10.08
CA TRP A 32 -4.27 8.37 -9.72
C TRP A 32 -5.05 8.85 -10.95
N SER A 33 -4.90 8.17 -12.09
CA SER A 33 -5.74 8.41 -13.28
C SER A 33 -7.21 8.12 -12.98
N HIS A 34 -8.10 8.70 -13.78
CA HIS A 34 -9.54 8.48 -13.62
C HIS A 34 -9.90 7.00 -13.75
N GLU A 35 -9.29 6.32 -14.71
CA GLU A 35 -9.46 4.90 -14.98
C GLU A 35 -8.98 4.04 -13.81
N ALA A 36 -7.79 4.32 -13.25
CA ALA A 36 -7.29 3.62 -12.07
C ALA A 36 -8.18 3.86 -10.83
N ILE A 37 -8.69 5.09 -10.67
CA ILE A 37 -9.64 5.44 -9.59
C ILE A 37 -10.98 4.70 -9.75
N VAL A 38 -11.47 4.55 -10.99
CA VAL A 38 -12.69 3.78 -11.27
C VAL A 38 -12.47 2.30 -11.01
N ALA A 39 -11.37 1.72 -11.52
CA ALA A 39 -11.03 0.32 -11.33
C ALA A 39 -10.92 -0.05 -9.84
N ARG A 40 -10.19 0.73 -9.03
CA ARG A 40 -10.10 0.49 -7.58
C ARG A 40 -11.46 0.64 -6.88
N SER A 41 -12.30 1.58 -7.33
CA SER A 41 -13.61 1.79 -6.74
C SER A 41 -14.55 0.62 -7.02
N ASN A 42 -14.42 -0.01 -8.20
CA ASN A 42 -15.17 -1.20 -8.56
C ASN A 42 -14.71 -2.45 -7.81
N ALA A 43 -13.41 -2.56 -7.48
CA ALA A 43 -12.87 -3.66 -6.68
C ALA A 43 -13.11 -3.50 -5.15
N ARG A 44 -13.39 -2.27 -4.69
CA ARG A 44 -13.61 -1.95 -3.28
C ARG A 44 -14.69 -2.80 -2.58
N PRO A 45 -15.88 -3.05 -3.17
CA PRO A 45 -16.92 -3.84 -2.51
C PRO A 45 -16.46 -5.26 -2.15
N GLU A 46 -15.77 -5.94 -3.05
CA GLU A 46 -15.28 -7.30 -2.84
C GLU A 46 -14.19 -7.35 -1.77
N ARG A 47 -13.21 -6.43 -1.84
CA ARG A 47 -12.15 -6.30 -0.83
C ARG A 47 -12.74 -5.99 0.56
N MET A 48 -13.71 -5.08 0.62
CA MET A 48 -14.45 -4.77 1.85
C MET A 48 -15.21 -5.97 2.39
N GLN A 49 -15.86 -6.75 1.53
CA GLN A 49 -16.58 -7.96 1.95
C GLN A 49 -15.61 -8.98 2.55
N LYS A 50 -14.45 -9.22 1.93
CA LYS A 50 -13.44 -10.12 2.48
C LYS A 50 -12.92 -9.64 3.85
N LEU A 51 -12.67 -8.34 4.01
CA LEU A 51 -12.30 -7.75 5.31
C LEU A 51 -13.41 -7.93 6.37
N LYS A 52 -14.68 -7.78 5.99
CA LYS A 52 -15.82 -8.03 6.89
C LYS A 52 -15.91 -9.50 7.29
N VAL A 53 -15.69 -10.43 6.36
CA VAL A 53 -15.65 -11.86 6.66
C VAL A 53 -14.54 -12.16 7.66
N ALA A 54 -13.32 -11.66 7.43
CA ALA A 54 -12.21 -11.81 8.38
C ALA A 54 -12.53 -11.21 9.76
N ALA A 55 -13.21 -10.05 9.79
CA ALA A 55 -13.63 -9.41 11.04
C ALA A 55 -14.62 -10.23 11.86
N ASN A 56 -15.46 -11.02 11.17
CA ASN A 56 -16.48 -11.88 11.77
C ASN A 56 -15.95 -13.27 12.13
N SER A 57 -15.09 -13.85 11.28
CA SER A 57 -14.54 -15.20 11.49
C SER A 57 -13.30 -15.23 12.37
N GLY A 58 -12.58 -14.10 12.49
CA GLY A 58 -11.28 -14.05 13.16
C GLY A 58 -10.15 -14.73 12.37
N GLN A 59 -10.41 -15.18 11.14
CA GLN A 59 -9.39 -15.74 10.26
C GLN A 59 -8.58 -14.62 9.60
N ASN A 60 -7.26 -14.74 9.65
CA ASN A 60 -6.35 -13.82 8.99
C ASN A 60 -6.53 -13.92 7.46
N PRO A 61 -6.83 -12.81 6.75
CA PRO A 61 -7.01 -12.82 5.30
C PRO A 61 -5.69 -12.88 4.50
N GLY A 62 -4.53 -12.85 5.18
CA GLY A 62 -3.17 -12.92 4.64
C GLY A 62 -2.53 -11.54 4.46
N PHE A 63 -1.22 -11.46 4.70
CA PHE A 63 -0.45 -10.21 4.58
C PHE A 63 -0.52 -9.60 3.17
N ASP A 64 -0.30 -10.41 2.12
CA ASP A 64 -0.32 -9.93 0.73
C ASP A 64 -1.64 -9.24 0.36
N PHE A 65 -2.77 -9.82 0.78
CA PHE A 65 -4.09 -9.24 0.55
C PHE A 65 -4.27 -7.92 1.30
N LEU A 66 -3.81 -7.85 2.55
CA LEU A 66 -3.87 -6.61 3.34
C LEU A 66 -2.98 -5.54 2.72
N GLN A 67 -1.78 -5.91 2.25
CA GLN A 67 -0.84 -5.00 1.59
C GLN A 67 -1.39 -4.47 0.26
N GLU A 68 -2.00 -5.31 -0.57
CA GLU A 68 -2.68 -4.90 -1.80
C GLU A 68 -3.79 -3.86 -1.48
N CYS A 69 -4.67 -4.19 -0.53
CA CYS A 69 -5.75 -3.29 -0.12
C CYS A 69 -5.22 -1.97 0.46
N TRP A 70 -4.12 -2.03 1.21
CA TRP A 70 -3.47 -0.87 1.83
C TRP A 70 -2.90 0.10 0.79
N ASN A 71 -2.26 -0.43 -0.25
CA ASN A 71 -1.60 0.35 -1.29
C ASN A 71 -2.57 0.95 -2.31
N ASP A 72 -3.71 0.29 -2.53
CA ASP A 72 -4.68 0.66 -3.57
C ASP A 72 -5.73 1.66 -3.09
N ASP A 73 -6.17 1.55 -1.84
CA ASP A 73 -7.36 2.25 -1.37
C ASP A 73 -7.22 2.83 0.05
N PRO A 74 -7.03 4.16 0.17
CA PRO A 74 -6.99 4.84 1.47
C PRO A 74 -8.21 4.56 2.37
N ALA A 75 -9.39 4.27 1.78
CA ALA A 75 -10.57 3.93 2.57
C ALA A 75 -10.45 2.57 3.25
N LEU A 76 -9.74 1.62 2.63
CA LEU A 76 -9.52 0.29 3.21
C LEU A 76 -8.45 0.32 4.31
N GLN A 77 -7.49 1.26 4.26
CA GLN A 77 -6.49 1.42 5.33
C GLN A 77 -7.14 1.60 6.71
N ILE A 78 -8.22 2.38 6.80
CA ILE A 78 -8.95 2.61 8.06
C ILE A 78 -9.55 1.30 8.60
N VAL A 79 -10.10 0.48 7.71
CA VAL A 79 -10.70 -0.81 8.09
C VAL A 79 -9.61 -1.79 8.51
N ILE A 80 -8.51 -1.85 7.77
CA ILE A 80 -7.35 -2.71 8.08
C ILE A 80 -6.76 -2.33 9.44
N LYS A 81 -6.54 -1.04 9.72
CA LYS A 81 -6.05 -0.58 11.04
C LYS A 81 -6.95 -1.05 12.19
N LYS A 82 -8.27 -0.93 12.04
CA LYS A 82 -9.24 -1.41 13.03
C LYS A 82 -9.19 -2.94 13.19
N LEU A 83 -9.01 -3.65 12.09
CA LEU A 83 -8.95 -5.10 12.07
C LEU A 83 -7.69 -5.61 12.80
N LEU A 84 -6.52 -5.05 12.49
CA LEU A 84 -5.26 -5.41 13.14
C LEU A 84 -5.26 -5.08 14.64
N ALA A 85 -5.87 -3.97 15.04
CA ALA A 85 -6.07 -3.65 16.46
C ALA A 85 -6.98 -4.65 17.18
N LYS A 86 -7.93 -5.26 16.47
CA LYS A 86 -8.83 -6.29 17.01
C LYS A 86 -8.16 -7.67 17.08
N PHE A 87 -7.23 -7.96 16.17
CA PHE A 87 -6.58 -9.27 16.05
C PHE A 87 -5.05 -9.13 16.11
N PRO A 88 -4.48 -8.70 17.24
CA PRO A 88 -3.03 -8.52 17.37
C PRO A 88 -2.25 -9.83 17.19
N GLN A 89 -2.88 -10.99 17.41
CA GLN A 89 -2.26 -12.30 17.22
C GLN A 89 -1.96 -12.65 15.75
N TRP A 90 -2.33 -11.81 14.79
CA TRP A 90 -2.08 -12.06 13.37
C TRP A 90 -0.67 -11.70 12.91
N GLY A 91 0.15 -11.11 13.76
CA GLY A 91 1.53 -10.85 13.39
C GLY A 91 1.79 -9.53 12.66
N ILE A 92 0.74 -8.76 12.35
CA ILE A 92 0.81 -7.66 11.38
C ILE A 92 0.55 -6.32 12.05
N ALA A 93 1.43 -5.35 11.82
CA ALA A 93 1.35 -4.00 12.35
C ALA A 93 1.35 -2.93 11.25
N CYS A 94 0.83 -1.76 11.59
CA CYS A 94 1.06 -0.54 10.83
C CYS A 94 2.16 0.28 11.53
N VAL A 95 3.33 0.41 10.90
CA VAL A 95 4.47 1.20 11.39
C VAL A 95 4.76 2.27 10.37
N ASP A 96 4.81 3.54 10.78
CA ASP A 96 5.12 4.69 9.90
C ASP A 96 4.33 4.74 8.57
N GLY A 97 3.08 4.28 8.60
CA GLY A 97 2.18 4.28 7.44
C GLY A 97 2.35 3.09 6.48
N VAL A 98 3.20 2.12 6.81
CA VAL A 98 3.36 0.86 6.06
C VAL A 98 2.89 -0.33 6.88
N LEU A 99 2.47 -1.41 6.20
CA LEU A 99 2.19 -2.69 6.84
C LEU A 99 3.49 -3.48 6.98
N VAL A 100 3.69 -4.10 8.14
CA VAL A 100 4.85 -4.94 8.45
C VAL A 100 4.33 -6.22 9.08
N ASP A 101 4.83 -7.36 8.58
CA ASP A 101 4.68 -8.66 9.23
C ASP A 101 5.86 -8.86 10.19
N TRP A 102 5.60 -9.01 11.48
CA TRP A 102 6.62 -9.16 12.52
C TRP A 102 6.92 -10.63 12.85
N GLU A 103 6.16 -11.59 12.30
CA GLU A 103 6.38 -13.05 12.53
C GLU A 103 7.14 -13.73 11.39
N GLY A 104 7.74 -12.96 10.48
CA GLY A 104 8.55 -13.44 9.36
C GLY A 104 9.88 -14.09 9.75
#